data_AF-A0A6G4WU78-F1
#
_entry.id   AF-A0A6G4WU78-F1
#
_cell.length_a   1.000
_cell.length_b   1.000
_cell.length_c   1.000
_cell.angle_alpha   90.00
_cell.angle_beta   90.00
_cell.angle_gamma   90.00
#
_symmetry.space_group_name_H-M   'P 1'
#
loop_
_entity.id
_entity.type
_entity.pdbx_description
1 polymer ?
#
loop_
_entity_poly.entity_id
_entity_poly.type
_entity_poly.pdbx_seq_one_letter_code
_entity_poly.pdbx_strand_id
1 'polypeptide(L)'
;MDAKDVIRLLREISLVDDRVVKTDEAEQEAQVRLWAVALREVPLDFAGEAVGRHYAESAWPVMPKDITSRWRDTVRDRMARHVGTFEPSAHPQLDPDDSAGYVHALRAGRSAVVTGAEQPREVRELVGRIGRAVEPAPATEGYLAAKAALFPKRERPTGPPELAMRCRTCGADANRRCRTLQRGRDMTGTHPDRKSDYAAAQHEGQAIA
;
A
#
# COMPACT_ATOMS: atom_id res chain seq x y z
N MET A 1 -27.02 6.50 -13.84
CA MET A 1 -27.66 6.76 -15.13
C MET A 1 -29.15 6.46 -15.05
N ASP A 2 -30.01 7.32 -15.59
CA ASP A 2 -31.45 7.06 -15.69
C ASP A 2 -31.84 6.42 -17.05
N ALA A 3 -33.13 6.15 -17.26
CA ALA A 3 -33.61 5.55 -18.50
C ALA A 3 -33.40 6.45 -19.74
N LYS A 4 -33.49 7.78 -19.60
CA LYS A 4 -33.31 8.72 -20.71
C LYS A 4 -31.85 8.75 -21.14
N ASP A 5 -30.94 8.78 -20.18
CA ASP A 5 -29.51 8.68 -20.42
C ASP A 5 -29.14 7.34 -21.11
N VAL A 6 -29.75 6.24 -20.69
CA VAL A 6 -29.53 4.92 -21.33
C VAL A 6 -30.04 4.89 -22.76
N ILE A 7 -31.23 5.46 -23.04
CA ILE A 7 -31.74 5.58 -24.41
C ILE A 7 -30.76 6.38 -25.28
N ARG A 8 -30.25 7.50 -24.75
CA ARG A 8 -29.24 8.30 -25.44
C ARG A 8 -27.97 7.49 -25.72
N LEU A 9 -27.45 6.79 -24.72
CA LEU A 9 -26.26 5.95 -24.85
C LEU A 9 -26.46 4.84 -25.90
N LEU A 10 -27.58 4.11 -25.86
CA LEU A 10 -27.88 3.04 -26.81
C LEU A 10 -28.03 3.57 -28.24
N ARG A 11 -28.62 4.77 -28.41
CA ARG A 11 -28.69 5.44 -29.69
C ARG A 11 -27.28 5.78 -30.22
N GLU A 12 -26.41 6.30 -29.37
CA GLU A 12 -25.01 6.60 -29.73
C GLU A 12 -24.26 5.31 -30.10
N ILE A 13 -24.43 4.22 -29.34
CA ILE A 13 -23.83 2.91 -29.65
C ILE A 13 -24.33 2.37 -30.99
N SER A 14 -25.63 2.48 -31.29
CA SER A 14 -26.21 1.95 -32.54
C SER A 14 -25.69 2.63 -33.81
N LEU A 15 -25.12 3.83 -33.70
CA LEU A 15 -24.47 4.49 -34.83
C LEU A 15 -23.14 3.81 -35.21
N VAL A 16 -22.56 3.05 -34.28
CA VAL A 16 -21.29 2.34 -34.44
C VAL A 16 -21.52 0.83 -34.63
N ASP A 17 -22.44 0.25 -33.87
CA ASP A 17 -22.74 -1.18 -33.86
C ASP A 17 -24.24 -1.42 -33.65
N ASP A 18 -24.93 -1.75 -34.73
CA ASP A 18 -26.37 -1.98 -34.76
C ASP A 18 -26.79 -3.26 -34.01
N ARG A 19 -25.87 -4.21 -33.82
CA ARG A 19 -26.13 -5.50 -33.16
C ARG A 19 -26.48 -5.37 -31.67
N VAL A 20 -26.19 -4.22 -31.06
CA VAL A 20 -26.42 -3.97 -29.64
C VAL A 20 -27.89 -3.73 -29.35
N VAL A 21 -28.62 -3.02 -30.22
CA VAL A 21 -29.99 -2.59 -29.97
C VAL A 21 -30.98 -3.66 -30.43
N LYS A 22 -31.98 -3.96 -29.58
CA LYS A 22 -33.06 -4.89 -29.93
C LYS A 22 -34.01 -4.27 -30.95
N THR A 23 -34.65 -5.10 -31.77
CA THR A 23 -35.55 -4.63 -32.84
C THR A 23 -37.02 -4.62 -32.44
N ASP A 24 -37.40 -5.44 -31.46
CA ASP A 24 -38.77 -5.50 -30.93
C ASP A 24 -38.96 -4.46 -29.82
N GLU A 25 -40.13 -3.80 -29.79
CA GLU A 25 -40.42 -2.71 -28.86
C GLU A 25 -40.44 -3.19 -27.40
N ALA A 26 -41.03 -4.35 -27.10
CA ALA A 26 -41.06 -4.88 -25.74
C ALA A 26 -39.65 -5.29 -25.28
N GLU A 27 -38.84 -5.84 -26.18
CA GLU A 27 -37.43 -6.12 -25.91
C GLU A 27 -36.60 -4.84 -25.70
N GLN A 28 -36.85 -3.77 -26.44
CA GLN A 28 -36.19 -2.48 -26.27
C GLN A 28 -36.52 -1.88 -24.90
N GLU A 29 -37.77 -1.89 -24.48
CA GLU A 29 -38.14 -1.42 -23.14
C GLU A 29 -37.46 -2.25 -22.04
N ALA A 30 -37.41 -3.57 -22.21
CA ALA A 30 -36.71 -4.45 -21.28
C ALA A 30 -35.21 -4.15 -21.26
N GLN A 31 -34.60 -3.93 -22.43
CA GLN A 31 -33.19 -3.57 -22.58
C GLN A 31 -32.87 -2.27 -21.84
N VAL A 32 -33.65 -1.20 -22.06
CA VAL A 32 -33.45 0.09 -21.38
C VAL A 32 -33.58 -0.07 -19.87
N ARG A 33 -34.58 -0.80 -19.37
CA ARG A 33 -34.76 -1.07 -17.93
C ARG A 33 -33.55 -1.80 -17.34
N LEU A 34 -33.09 -2.87 -17.98
CA LEU A 34 -31.96 -3.66 -17.50
C LEU A 34 -30.64 -2.87 -17.53
N TRP A 35 -30.42 -2.09 -18.59
CA TRP A 35 -29.25 -1.22 -18.69
C TRP A 35 -29.27 -0.10 -17.65
N ALA A 36 -30.43 0.51 -17.39
CA ALA A 36 -30.56 1.55 -16.36
C ALA A 36 -30.27 1.00 -14.96
N VAL A 37 -30.72 -0.22 -14.65
CA VAL A 37 -30.38 -0.89 -13.39
C VAL A 37 -28.88 -1.18 -13.31
N ALA A 38 -28.29 -1.74 -14.38
CA ALA A 38 -26.87 -2.09 -14.40
C ALA A 38 -25.95 -0.84 -14.32
N LEU A 39 -26.33 0.25 -14.97
CA LEU A 39 -25.55 1.50 -15.09
C LEU A 39 -26.01 2.58 -14.11
N ARG A 40 -26.81 2.22 -13.09
CA ARG A 40 -27.34 3.14 -12.05
C ARG A 40 -26.27 4.09 -11.50
N GLU A 41 -25.09 3.57 -11.20
CA GLU A 41 -24.00 4.32 -10.55
C GLU A 41 -22.96 4.88 -11.53
N VAL A 42 -23.12 4.63 -12.84
CA VAL A 42 -22.18 5.06 -13.87
C VAL A 42 -22.61 6.42 -14.44
N PRO A 43 -21.73 7.43 -14.47
CA PRO A 43 -21.97 8.69 -15.18
C PRO A 43 -22.06 8.49 -16.71
N LEU A 44 -22.91 9.26 -17.40
CA LEU A 44 -23.11 9.15 -18.85
C LEU A 44 -21.81 9.36 -19.65
N ASP A 45 -21.07 10.42 -19.33
CA ASP A 45 -19.83 10.74 -20.05
C ASP A 45 -18.80 9.60 -19.94
N PHE A 46 -18.66 9.01 -18.74
CA PHE A 46 -17.80 7.85 -18.52
C PHE A 46 -18.24 6.64 -19.35
N ALA A 47 -19.56 6.40 -19.46
CA ALA A 47 -20.07 5.30 -20.26
C ALA A 47 -19.74 5.47 -21.75
N GLY A 48 -19.85 6.69 -22.29
CA GLY A 48 -19.45 7.00 -23.67
C GLY A 48 -17.95 6.73 -23.92
N GLU A 49 -17.08 7.19 -23.03
CA GLU A 49 -15.64 6.89 -23.10
C GLU A 49 -15.34 5.38 -23.01
N ALA A 50 -16.05 4.68 -22.11
CA ALA A 50 -15.89 3.24 -21.92
C ALA A 50 -16.31 2.45 -23.17
N VAL A 51 -17.38 2.87 -23.84
CA VAL A 51 -17.82 2.31 -25.13
C VAL A 51 -16.75 2.52 -26.20
N GLY A 52 -16.25 3.75 -26.35
CA GLY A 52 -15.21 4.06 -27.35
C GLY A 52 -13.95 3.21 -27.16
N ARG A 53 -13.49 3.09 -25.91
CA ARG A 53 -12.34 2.23 -25.59
C ARG A 53 -12.64 0.73 -25.72
N HIS A 54 -13.90 0.29 -25.51
CA HIS A 54 -14.28 -1.11 -25.74
C HIS A 54 -14.11 -1.47 -27.22
N TYR A 55 -14.64 -0.65 -28.12
CA TYR A 55 -14.53 -0.89 -29.57
C TYR A 55 -13.13 -0.67 -30.12
N ALA A 56 -12.26 0.06 -29.42
CA ALA A 56 -10.84 0.11 -29.74
C ALA A 56 -10.10 -1.21 -29.42
N GLU A 57 -10.60 -2.00 -28.46
CA GLU A 57 -9.95 -3.21 -27.96
C GLU A 57 -10.63 -4.51 -28.44
N SER A 58 -11.91 -4.45 -28.80
CA SER A 58 -12.75 -5.61 -29.09
C SER A 58 -13.73 -5.32 -30.24
N ALA A 59 -13.93 -6.32 -31.10
CA ALA A 59 -14.93 -6.28 -32.17
C ALA A 59 -16.32 -6.81 -31.75
N TRP A 60 -16.45 -7.28 -30.50
CA TRP A 60 -17.71 -7.83 -29.99
C TRP A 60 -18.66 -6.74 -29.50
N PRO A 61 -19.99 -6.94 -29.62
CA PRO A 61 -20.98 -5.99 -29.12
C PRO A 61 -20.74 -5.64 -27.64
N VAL A 62 -20.79 -4.35 -27.31
CA VAL A 62 -20.61 -3.88 -25.93
C VAL A 62 -21.79 -4.28 -25.05
N MET A 63 -21.50 -4.72 -23.83
CA MET A 63 -22.50 -5.08 -22.82
C MET A 63 -22.37 -4.16 -21.58
N PRO A 64 -23.43 -4.04 -20.75
CA PRO A 64 -23.37 -3.24 -19.52
C PRO A 64 -22.22 -3.67 -18.58
N LYS A 65 -21.86 -4.96 -18.59
CA LYS A 65 -20.76 -5.48 -17.78
C LYS A 65 -19.40 -4.86 -18.15
N ASP A 66 -19.19 -4.53 -19.43
CA ASP A 66 -17.92 -4.04 -19.93
C ASP A 66 -17.70 -2.59 -19.47
N ILE A 67 -18.78 -1.81 -19.43
CA ILE A 67 -18.81 -0.46 -18.87
C ILE A 67 -18.68 -0.48 -17.34
N THR A 68 -19.51 -1.29 -16.67
CA THR A 68 -19.54 -1.34 -15.19
C THR A 68 -18.24 -1.87 -14.59
N SER A 69 -17.56 -2.81 -15.25
CA SER A 69 -16.27 -3.32 -14.76
C SER A 69 -15.21 -2.21 -14.77
N ARG A 70 -15.12 -1.45 -15.86
CA ARG A 70 -14.20 -0.31 -15.96
C ARG A 70 -14.55 0.81 -14.98
N TRP A 71 -15.83 1.05 -14.75
CA TRP A 71 -16.27 1.99 -13.73
C TRP A 71 -15.83 1.55 -12.33
N ARG A 72 -16.02 0.27 -11.99
CA ARG A 72 -15.57 -0.29 -10.69
C ARG A 72 -14.07 -0.17 -10.51
N ASP A 73 -13.29 -0.40 -11.56
CA ASP A 73 -11.83 -0.22 -11.51
C ASP A 73 -11.45 1.24 -11.26
N THR A 74 -12.13 2.17 -11.94
CA THR A 74 -11.97 3.62 -11.73
C THR A 74 -12.32 4.04 -10.31
N VAL A 75 -13.45 3.57 -9.78
CA VAL A 75 -13.87 3.82 -8.39
C VAL A 75 -12.88 3.22 -7.41
N ARG A 76 -12.41 1.99 -7.65
CA ARG A 76 -11.44 1.32 -6.79
C ARG A 76 -10.14 2.11 -6.72
N ASP A 77 -9.62 2.58 -7.86
CA ASP A 77 -8.43 3.41 -7.92
C ASP A 77 -8.60 4.71 -7.12
N ARG A 78 -9.70 5.44 -7.35
CA ARG A 78 -10.01 6.69 -6.62
C ARG A 78 -10.06 6.46 -5.12
N MET A 79 -10.77 5.41 -4.69
CA MET A 79 -10.91 5.07 -3.28
C MET A 79 -9.60 4.57 -2.66
N ALA A 80 -8.73 3.90 -3.43
CA ALA A 80 -7.41 3.51 -2.97
C ALA A 80 -6.50 4.70 -2.71
N ARG A 81 -6.64 5.79 -3.47
CA ARG A 81 -5.90 7.05 -3.28
C ARG A 81 -6.50 7.95 -2.19
N HIS A 82 -7.80 7.78 -1.89
CA HIS A 82 -8.49 8.62 -0.93
C HIS A 82 -8.17 8.23 0.51
N VAL A 83 -7.39 9.07 1.20
CA VAL A 83 -6.96 8.78 2.58
C VAL A 83 -7.96 9.15 3.67
N GLY A 84 -9.13 9.68 3.28
CA GLY A 84 -10.29 9.76 4.17
C GLY A 84 -10.09 10.54 5.47
N THR A 85 -9.07 11.39 5.59
CA THR A 85 -8.93 12.31 6.73
C THR A 85 -10.03 13.37 6.62
N PHE A 86 -11.13 13.07 7.31
CA PHE A 86 -12.17 14.01 7.63
C PHE A 86 -11.66 14.86 8.79
N GLU A 87 -10.96 15.93 8.46
CA GLU A 87 -10.40 16.83 9.46
C GLU A 87 -11.55 17.69 10.02
N PRO A 88 -11.90 17.60 11.32
CA PRO A 88 -13.03 18.36 11.87
C PRO A 88 -12.89 19.87 11.66
N SER A 89 -11.65 20.38 11.67
CA SER A 89 -11.34 21.80 11.41
C SER A 89 -11.64 22.25 9.97
N ALA A 90 -11.74 21.32 9.01
CA ALA A 90 -12.16 21.58 7.63
C ALA A 90 -13.69 21.63 7.46
N HIS A 91 -14.44 21.32 8.52
CA HIS A 91 -15.91 21.28 8.52
C HIS A 91 -16.49 22.09 9.69
N PRO A 92 -16.22 23.41 9.77
CA PRO A 92 -16.66 24.27 10.88
C PRO A 92 -18.19 24.41 10.99
N GLN A 93 -18.92 24.06 9.94
CA GLN A 93 -20.38 24.04 9.89
C GLN A 93 -21.01 22.83 10.59
N LEU A 94 -20.21 21.82 10.96
CA LEU A 94 -20.71 20.64 11.66
C LEU A 94 -20.61 20.85 13.16
N ASP A 95 -21.71 20.55 13.86
CA ASP A 95 -21.74 20.51 15.31
C ASP A 95 -20.87 19.34 15.81
N PRO A 96 -19.84 19.58 16.66
CA PRO A 96 -19.01 18.53 17.24
C PRO A 96 -19.79 17.47 18.02
N ASP A 97 -20.96 17.83 18.56
CA ASP A 97 -21.79 16.93 19.36
C ASP A 97 -22.85 16.20 18.51
N ASP A 98 -23.03 16.57 17.23
CA ASP A 98 -23.91 15.87 16.28
C ASP A 98 -23.18 14.73 15.56
N SER A 99 -23.12 13.59 16.24
CA SER A 99 -22.55 12.36 15.67
C SER A 99 -23.26 11.89 14.38
N ALA A 100 -24.57 12.16 14.23
CA ALA A 100 -25.34 11.71 13.07
C ALA A 100 -25.01 12.57 11.84
N GLY A 101 -24.97 13.90 12.01
CA GLY A 101 -24.55 14.84 10.99
C GLY A 101 -23.12 14.58 10.52
N TYR A 102 -22.22 14.25 11.45
CA TYR A 102 -20.85 13.86 11.13
C TYR A 102 -20.77 12.62 10.24
N VAL A 103 -21.48 11.54 10.60
CA VAL A 103 -21.51 10.30 9.79
C VAL A 103 -22.12 10.56 8.41
N HIS A 104 -23.15 11.39 8.32
CA HIS A 104 -23.76 11.76 7.05
C HIS A 104 -22.77 12.52 6.15
N ALA A 105 -22.06 13.52 6.69
CA ALA A 105 -21.05 14.29 5.96
C ALA A 105 -19.91 13.40 5.45
N LEU A 106 -19.43 12.46 6.27
CA LEU A 106 -18.39 11.51 5.87
C LEU A 106 -18.85 10.63 4.71
N ARG A 107 -20.10 10.11 4.77
CA ARG A 107 -20.68 9.31 3.68
C ARG A 107 -20.83 10.13 2.40
N ALA A 108 -21.32 11.37 2.52
CA ALA A 108 -21.48 12.27 1.38
C ALA A 108 -20.14 12.53 0.68
N GLY A 109 -19.07 12.83 1.44
CA GLY A 109 -17.72 13.04 0.88
C GLY A 109 -17.19 11.78 0.17
N ARG A 110 -17.35 10.60 0.77
CA ARG A 110 -16.96 9.34 0.12
C ARG A 110 -17.76 9.10 -1.16
N SER A 111 -19.06 9.34 -1.15
CA SER A 111 -19.92 9.23 -2.33
C SER A 111 -19.49 10.20 -3.43
N ALA A 112 -19.12 11.44 -3.08
CA ALA A 112 -18.61 12.42 -4.04
C ALA A 112 -17.30 11.98 -4.70
N VAL A 113 -16.40 11.33 -3.95
CA VAL A 113 -15.17 10.75 -4.51
C VAL A 113 -15.46 9.56 -5.43
N VAL A 114 -16.39 8.68 -5.03
CA VAL A 114 -16.82 7.54 -5.85
C VAL A 114 -17.37 8.01 -7.20
N THR A 115 -18.30 8.97 -7.19
CA THR A 115 -18.89 9.52 -8.41
C THR A 115 -17.92 10.39 -9.21
N GLY A 116 -16.81 10.82 -8.60
CA GLY A 116 -15.83 11.72 -9.20
C GLY A 116 -16.24 13.19 -9.14
N ALA A 117 -17.27 13.54 -8.38
CA ALA A 117 -17.64 14.93 -8.09
C ALA A 117 -16.56 15.64 -7.25
N GLU A 118 -15.84 14.88 -6.42
CA GLU A 118 -14.64 15.36 -5.71
C GLU A 118 -13.42 14.50 -6.06
N GLN A 119 -12.26 15.13 -6.11
CA GLN A 119 -11.01 14.39 -6.29
C GLN A 119 -10.60 13.70 -4.99
N PRO A 120 -10.01 12.50 -5.06
CA PRO A 120 -9.44 11.85 -3.89
C PRO A 120 -8.48 12.78 -3.14
N ARG A 121 -8.75 13.02 -1.85
CA ARG A 121 -7.74 13.61 -0.96
C ARG A 121 -6.56 12.65 -0.82
N GLU A 122 -5.38 13.10 -1.21
CA GLU A 122 -4.11 12.37 -1.06
C GLU A 122 -3.36 12.89 0.18
N VAL A 123 -2.49 12.07 0.79
CA VAL A 123 -1.64 12.50 1.91
C VAL A 123 -0.68 13.59 1.41
N ARG A 124 -0.85 14.83 1.88
CA ARG A 124 0.01 15.97 1.50
C ARG A 124 1.49 15.77 1.82
N GLU A 125 1.87 14.80 2.66
CA GLU A 125 3.25 14.63 3.12
C GLU A 125 4.06 13.50 2.47
N LEU A 126 3.43 12.58 1.72
CA LEU A 126 4.15 11.43 1.13
C LEU A 126 4.32 11.51 -0.39
N VAL A 127 3.41 12.19 -1.10
CA VAL A 127 3.49 12.32 -2.57
C VAL A 127 4.66 13.22 -3.00
N GLY A 128 5.01 14.23 -2.21
CA GLY A 128 6.16 15.11 -2.48
C GLY A 128 7.54 14.44 -2.37
N ARG A 129 7.62 13.19 -1.89
CA ARG A 129 8.87 12.46 -1.61
C ARG A 129 9.14 11.26 -2.53
N ILE A 130 8.18 10.83 -3.34
CA ILE A 130 8.40 9.72 -4.27
C ILE A 130 9.35 10.20 -5.38
N GLY A 131 10.57 9.65 -5.43
CA GLY A 131 11.57 9.93 -6.46
C GLY A 131 12.54 11.09 -6.18
N ARG A 132 12.51 11.71 -4.99
CA ARG A 132 13.53 12.69 -4.57
C ARG A 132 14.47 12.07 -3.54
N ALA A 133 15.77 12.09 -3.81
CA ALA A 133 16.78 11.82 -2.81
C ALA A 133 16.70 12.91 -1.73
N VAL A 134 16.24 12.54 -0.54
CA VAL A 134 16.27 13.43 0.62
C VAL A 134 17.60 13.18 1.31
N GLU A 135 18.47 14.19 1.31
CA GLU A 135 19.68 14.15 2.14
C GLU A 135 19.25 14.00 3.60
N PRO A 136 19.75 12.98 4.32
CA PRO A 136 19.38 12.78 5.71
C PRO A 136 19.81 14.02 6.50
N ALA A 137 18.83 14.77 7.01
CA ALA A 137 19.12 15.86 7.93
C ALA A 137 19.86 15.28 9.15
N PRO A 138 20.92 15.97 9.65
CA PRO A 138 21.59 15.54 10.86
C PRO A 138 20.56 15.48 11.99
N ALA A 139 20.59 14.39 12.75
CA ALA A 139 19.71 14.21 13.89
C ALA A 139 19.91 15.35 14.89
N THR A 140 18.81 15.97 15.33
CA THR A 140 18.87 17.01 16.36
C THR A 140 19.28 16.41 17.70
N GLU A 141 19.91 17.22 18.56
CA GLU A 141 20.33 16.79 19.89
C GLU A 141 19.16 16.25 20.72
N GLY A 142 17.99 16.90 20.65
CA GLY A 142 16.77 16.44 21.32
C GLY A 142 16.29 15.07 20.83
N TYR A 143 16.37 14.80 19.52
CA TYR A 143 16.05 13.47 18.97
C TYR A 143 17.04 12.41 19.45
N LEU A 144 18.34 12.72 19.49
CA LEU A 144 19.36 11.79 19.97
C LEU A 144 19.18 11.47 21.46
N ALA A 145 18.85 12.47 22.28
CA ALA A 145 18.56 12.29 23.70
C ALA A 145 17.32 11.42 23.93
N ALA A 146 16.21 11.71 23.23
CA ALA A 146 14.99 10.90 23.32
C ALA A 146 15.22 9.45 22.87
N LYS A 147 15.99 9.26 21.79
CA LYS A 147 16.36 7.93 21.30
C LYS A 147 17.22 7.17 22.31
N ALA A 148 18.19 7.83 22.95
CA ALA A 148 19.03 7.22 23.98
C ALA A 148 18.22 6.82 25.22
N ALA A 149 17.23 7.63 25.62
CA ALA A 149 16.34 7.32 26.73
C ALA A 149 15.41 6.12 26.43
N LEU A 150 14.85 6.06 25.22
CA LEU A 150 13.96 4.97 24.79
C LEU A 150 14.70 3.67 24.48
N PHE A 151 15.92 3.78 23.95
CA PHE A 151 16.76 2.66 23.56
C PHE A 151 18.14 2.78 24.21
N PRO A 152 18.24 2.58 25.54
CA PRO A 152 19.51 2.60 26.22
C PRO A 152 20.42 1.55 25.59
N LYS A 153 21.65 1.94 25.22
CA LYS A 153 22.65 1.01 24.72
C LYS A 153 22.90 -0.01 25.82
N ARG A 154 22.36 -1.22 25.67
CA ARG A 154 22.72 -2.35 26.53
C ARG A 154 24.21 -2.58 26.33
N GLU A 155 24.97 -2.61 27.42
CA GLU A 155 26.32 -3.16 27.39
C GLU A 155 26.21 -4.56 26.80
N ARG A 156 26.78 -4.74 25.60
CA ARG A 156 26.92 -6.09 25.07
C ARG A 156 27.93 -6.76 26.00
N PRO A 157 27.59 -7.88 26.63
CA PRO A 157 28.57 -8.60 27.43
C PRO A 157 29.78 -8.83 26.54
N THR A 158 30.96 -8.44 27.02
CA THR A 158 32.24 -8.84 26.43
C THR A 158 32.12 -10.33 26.20
N GLY A 159 32.18 -10.76 24.94
CA GLY A 159 31.99 -12.17 24.60
C GLY A 159 32.97 -13.05 25.37
N PRO A 160 32.80 -14.38 25.34
CA PRO A 160 33.68 -15.29 26.06
C PRO A 160 35.16 -14.94 25.86
N PRO A 161 35.99 -14.87 26.92
CA PRO A 161 37.35 -14.34 26.84
C PRO A 161 38.25 -15.10 25.85
N GLU A 162 37.90 -16.34 25.53
CA GLU A 162 38.59 -17.18 24.55
C GLU A 162 38.46 -16.64 23.11
N LEU A 163 37.58 -15.67 22.88
CA LEU A 163 37.51 -14.94 21.61
C LEU A 163 38.78 -14.13 21.32
N ALA A 164 39.60 -13.79 22.32
CA ALA A 164 40.86 -13.09 22.10
C ALA A 164 41.87 -13.89 21.24
N MET A 165 41.74 -15.22 21.20
CA MET A 165 42.61 -16.12 20.43
C MET A 165 41.96 -16.48 19.09
N ARG A 166 42.74 -16.79 18.05
CA ARG A 166 42.20 -17.35 16.78
C ARG A 166 41.69 -18.78 17.00
N CYS A 167 40.56 -19.14 16.41
CA CYS A 167 40.03 -20.50 16.45
C CYS A 167 40.66 -21.38 15.36
N ARG A 168 41.32 -22.48 15.75
CA ARG A 168 41.90 -23.44 14.81
C ARG A 168 40.86 -24.35 14.15
N THR A 169 39.77 -24.67 14.84
CA THR A 169 38.71 -25.57 14.36
C THR A 169 37.92 -25.00 13.17
N CYS A 170 37.47 -23.75 13.29
CA CYS A 170 36.62 -23.10 12.26
C CYS A 170 37.32 -21.95 11.53
N GLY A 171 38.57 -21.65 11.87
CA GLY A 171 39.36 -20.58 11.25
C GLY A 171 38.96 -19.16 11.65
N ALA A 172 38.02 -18.96 12.57
CA ALA A 172 37.57 -17.63 12.99
C ALA A 172 38.68 -16.83 13.69
N ASP A 173 38.88 -15.58 13.27
CA ASP A 173 39.89 -14.68 13.83
C ASP A 173 39.62 -14.28 15.29
N ALA A 174 40.63 -13.66 15.91
CA ALA A 174 40.50 -13.00 17.21
C ALA A 174 39.34 -11.99 17.18
N ASN A 175 38.59 -11.92 18.28
CA ASN A 175 37.37 -11.12 18.46
C ASN A 175 36.21 -11.45 17.50
N ARG A 176 36.30 -12.56 16.74
CA ARG A 176 35.20 -13.08 15.92
C ARG A 176 34.61 -14.34 16.55
N ARG A 177 33.27 -14.43 16.55
CA ARG A 177 32.54 -15.63 17.01
C ARG A 177 32.95 -16.86 16.19
N CYS A 178 32.97 -18.01 16.85
CA CYS A 178 33.10 -19.28 16.17
C CYS A 178 31.91 -19.53 15.25
N ARG A 179 32.13 -20.21 14.12
CA ARG A 179 31.06 -20.59 13.19
C ARG A 179 30.90 -22.10 13.16
N THR A 180 29.66 -22.59 13.05
CA THR A 180 29.38 -24.02 12.88
C THR A 180 30.03 -24.54 11.61
N LEU A 181 30.71 -25.68 11.65
CA LEU A 181 31.43 -26.24 10.50
C LEU A 181 30.51 -26.59 9.31
N GLN A 182 29.26 -26.99 9.58
CA GLN A 182 28.33 -27.44 8.53
C GLN A 182 27.56 -26.30 7.82
N ARG A 183 27.24 -25.21 8.52
CA ARG A 183 26.33 -24.15 7.98
C ARG A 183 26.86 -22.73 8.15
N GLY A 184 28.09 -22.56 8.67
CA GLY A 184 28.72 -21.25 8.84
C GLY A 184 28.00 -20.28 9.77
N ARG A 185 27.06 -20.73 10.61
CA ARG A 185 26.31 -19.86 11.53
C ARG A 185 27.13 -19.52 12.77
N ASP A 186 26.98 -18.30 13.27
CA ASP A 186 27.64 -17.85 14.50
C ASP A 186 27.16 -18.66 15.71
N MET A 187 28.13 -19.14 16.48
CA MET A 187 27.89 -19.88 17.72
C MET A 187 27.79 -18.93 18.91
N THR A 188 26.96 -19.33 19.90
CA THR A 188 26.86 -18.64 21.19
C THR A 188 28.12 -18.85 22.04
N GLY A 189 28.75 -20.03 21.93
CA GLY A 189 30.01 -20.38 22.60
C GLY A 189 31.19 -20.53 21.65
N THR A 190 32.36 -20.85 22.21
CA THR A 190 33.61 -21.12 21.48
C THR A 190 33.86 -22.62 21.32
N HIS A 191 34.62 -23.02 20.29
CA HIS A 191 35.00 -24.43 20.09
C HIS A 191 35.94 -24.89 21.20
N PRO A 192 35.93 -26.19 21.59
CA PRO A 192 36.79 -26.73 22.63
C PRO A 192 38.26 -26.37 22.44
N ASP A 193 38.80 -26.48 21.22
CA ASP A 193 40.20 -26.18 20.93
C ASP A 193 40.56 -24.72 21.25
N ARG A 194 39.65 -23.78 20.94
CA ARG A 194 39.85 -22.35 21.25
C ARG A 194 39.87 -22.11 22.76
N LYS A 195 39.11 -22.90 23.54
CA LYS A 195 39.11 -22.83 25.01
C LYS A 195 40.40 -23.39 25.59
N SER A 196 40.88 -24.51 25.05
CA SER A 196 42.15 -25.11 25.43
C SER A 196 43.33 -24.18 25.12
N ASP A 197 43.31 -23.52 23.96
CA ASP A 197 44.35 -22.56 23.54
C ASP A 197 44.39 -21.35 24.47
N TYR A 198 43.22 -20.83 24.86
CA TYR A 198 43.13 -19.76 25.84
C TYR A 198 43.65 -20.19 27.21
N ALA A 199 43.25 -21.38 27.70
CA ALA A 199 43.72 -21.90 28.97
C ALA A 199 45.24 -22.12 29.01
N ALA A 200 45.82 -22.67 27.94
CA ALA A 200 47.27 -22.84 27.81
C ALA A 200 48.01 -21.50 27.87
N ALA A 201 47.54 -20.48 27.15
CA ALA A 201 48.11 -19.14 27.18
C ALA A 201 48.02 -18.47 28.57
N GLN A 202 46.96 -18.74 29.33
CA GLN A 202 46.84 -18.25 30.72
C GLN A 202 47.87 -18.90 31.64
N HIS A 203 48.11 -20.22 31.50
CA HIS A 203 49.10 -20.94 32.29
C HIS A 203 50.54 -20.50 31.95
N GLU A 204 50.85 -20.26 30.69
CA GLU A 204 52.17 -19.75 30.26
C GLU A 204 52.42 -18.31 30.76
N GLY A 205 51.39 -17.46 30.76
CA GLY A 205 51.47 -16.12 31.34
C GLY A 205 51.63 -16.10 32.87
N GLN A 206 51.19 -17.15 33.58
CA GLN A 206 51.36 -17.30 35.02
C GLN A 206 52.72 -17.91 35.42
N ALA A 207 53.40 -18.63 34.52
CA ALA A 207 54.69 -19.26 34.80
C ALA A 207 55.91 -18.32 34.62
N ILE A 208 55.68 -17.10 34.10
CA ILE A 208 56.73 -16.10 33.81
C ILE A 208 56.62 -14.87 34.76
N ALA A 209 55.70 -14.91 35.73
CA ALA A 209 55.52 -13.90 36.79
C ALA A 209 56.03 -14.42 38.14
#